data_AF-A0A974Z093-F1
#
_entry.id   AF-A0A974Z093-F1
#
_cell.length_a   1.000
_cell.length_b   1.000
_cell.length_c   1.000
_cell.angle_alpha   90.00
_cell.angle_beta   90.00
_cell.angle_gamma   90.00
#
_symmetry.space_group_name_H-M   'P 1'
#
loop_
_entity.id
_entity.type
_entity.pdbx_description
1 polymer ?
#
loop_
_entity_poly.entity_id
_entity_poly.type
_entity_poly.pdbx_seq_one_letter_code
_entity_poly.pdbx_strand_id
1 'polypeptide(L)'
;MAEARKYEGKTNFAVYAVWAALISVASLLPSIPMIGTGGTFSLKAIVLPLSGILFGPAAGAIICAIGGFIGQMLAPHTAWMGIATFITGIFTGTIAGFVSRGNWKIPLGILIIFTGLWLTHPIGREAIIFPAVFYSLGAVTIIIGGIFAKKWLLGTNNVLKGVAIWLSSFSGFVLAAGYANYIGGLLMLQLPATVWVGLTFLSPIERSVFSLGAAIIGIPLLVGLPKIGVFVGPKPEGE
;
A
#
# COMPACT_ATOMS: atom_id res chain seq x y z
N MET A 1 23.53 26.20 -6.03
CA MET A 1 23.07 26.11 -4.62
C MET A 1 21.66 26.70 -4.38
N ALA A 2 20.85 26.99 -5.41
CA ALA A 2 19.54 27.63 -5.23
C ALA A 2 18.32 26.67 -5.25
N GLU A 3 18.49 25.37 -5.55
CA GLU A 3 17.36 24.42 -5.66
C GLU A 3 17.04 23.63 -4.37
N ALA A 4 17.88 23.71 -3.33
CA ALA A 4 17.73 22.90 -2.12
C ALA A 4 16.56 23.33 -1.22
N ARG A 5 16.10 24.59 -1.31
CA ARG A 5 15.05 25.16 -0.44
C ARG A 5 13.61 24.67 -0.72
N LYS A 6 13.41 23.73 -1.64
CA LYS A 6 12.07 23.41 -2.17
C LYS A 6 11.25 22.45 -1.30
N TYR A 7 11.78 21.95 -0.18
CA TYR A 7 11.15 20.88 0.62
C TYR A 7 11.05 21.17 2.13
N GLU A 8 11.31 22.41 2.56
CA GLU A 8 11.20 22.83 3.96
C GLU A 8 9.77 23.29 4.31
N GLY A 9 8.89 22.32 4.55
CA GLY A 9 7.63 22.59 5.25
C GLY A 9 7.04 21.35 5.90
N LYS A 10 6.43 21.54 7.07
CA LYS A 10 5.59 20.51 7.70
C LYS A 10 4.22 20.56 7.04
N THR A 11 3.76 19.45 6.47
CA THR A 11 2.39 19.39 5.94
C THR A 11 1.39 19.62 7.07
N ASN A 12 0.45 20.54 6.86
CA ASN A 12 -0.58 20.90 7.82
C ASN A 12 -1.53 19.72 8.05
N PHE A 13 -1.96 19.48 9.30
CA PHE A 13 -2.96 18.48 9.66
C PHE A 13 -4.25 18.58 8.85
N ALA A 14 -4.62 19.77 8.37
CA ALA A 14 -5.74 19.96 7.46
C ALA A 14 -5.62 19.11 6.18
N VAL A 15 -4.42 18.99 5.62
CA VAL A 15 -4.16 18.16 4.42
C VAL A 15 -4.35 16.67 4.74
N TYR A 16 -3.93 16.24 5.94
CA TYR A 16 -4.15 14.86 6.39
C TYR A 16 -5.63 14.55 6.56
N ALA A 17 -6.42 15.49 7.11
CA ALA A 17 -7.86 15.35 7.23
C ALA A 17 -8.56 15.28 5.85
N VAL A 18 -8.19 16.16 4.92
CA VAL A 18 -8.71 16.14 3.54
C VAL A 18 -8.37 14.83 2.84
N TRP A 19 -7.15 14.32 3.01
CA TRP A 19 -6.75 13.05 2.41
C TRP A 19 -7.46 11.85 3.04
N ALA A 20 -7.68 11.86 4.35
CA ALA A 20 -8.48 10.83 5.02
C ALA A 20 -9.93 10.85 4.50
N ALA A 21 -10.53 12.03 4.34
CA ALA A 21 -11.86 12.18 3.74
C ALA A 21 -11.90 11.67 2.30
N LEU A 22 -10.86 11.94 1.50
CA LEU A 22 -10.74 11.40 0.13
C LEU A 22 -10.74 9.87 0.12
N ILE A 23 -9.98 9.22 1.03
CA ILE A 23 -9.99 7.76 1.16
C ILE A 23 -11.38 7.24 1.55
N SER A 24 -12.06 7.93 2.48
CA SER A 24 -13.42 7.57 2.89
C SER A 24 -14.39 7.60 1.72
N VAL A 25 -14.43 8.71 0.97
CA VAL A 25 -15.35 8.89 -0.17
C VAL A 25 -14.98 7.99 -1.35
N ALA A 26 -13.69 7.74 -1.58
CA ALA A 26 -13.24 6.79 -2.61
C ALA A 26 -13.76 5.36 -2.36
N SER A 27 -14.18 5.04 -1.12
CA SER A 27 -14.82 3.76 -0.79
C SER A 27 -16.18 3.56 -1.47
N LEU A 28 -16.84 4.65 -1.89
CA LEU A 28 -18.13 4.63 -2.60
C LEU A 28 -17.99 4.40 -4.11
N LEU A 29 -16.77 4.52 -4.65
CA LEU A 29 -16.51 4.36 -6.08
C LEU A 29 -16.56 2.89 -6.49
N PRO A 30 -16.84 2.60 -7.80
CA PRO A 30 -17.04 1.25 -8.29
C PRO A 30 -15.95 0.28 -7.84
N SER A 31 -16.38 -0.92 -7.49
CA SER A 31 -15.55 -1.92 -6.85
C SER A 31 -15.46 -3.21 -7.68
N ILE A 32 -14.31 -3.86 -7.63
CA ILE A 32 -14.04 -5.12 -8.34
C ILE A 32 -14.27 -6.27 -7.33
N PRO A 33 -15.09 -7.28 -7.64
CA PRO A 33 -15.30 -8.42 -6.74
C PRO A 33 -13.98 -9.10 -6.36
N MET A 34 -13.81 -9.38 -5.07
CA MET A 34 -12.71 -10.17 -4.56
C MET A 34 -13.06 -11.65 -4.67
N ILE A 35 -12.25 -12.41 -5.39
CA ILE A 35 -12.46 -13.84 -5.55
C ILE A 35 -12.30 -14.54 -4.18
N GLY A 36 -13.30 -15.34 -3.82
CA GLY A 36 -13.28 -16.21 -2.65
C GLY A 36 -13.71 -15.57 -1.33
N THR A 37 -13.80 -14.23 -1.22
CA THR A 37 -14.11 -13.57 0.08
C THR A 37 -15.51 -12.96 0.16
N GLY A 38 -16.23 -12.87 -0.96
CA GLY A 38 -17.51 -12.14 -1.04
C GLY A 38 -17.37 -10.62 -0.89
N GLY A 39 -16.15 -10.11 -0.75
CA GLY A 39 -15.82 -8.69 -0.65
C GLY A 39 -15.56 -8.04 -2.02
N THR A 40 -15.17 -6.77 -1.99
CA THR A 40 -14.81 -6.02 -3.19
C THR A 40 -13.60 -5.11 -2.96
N PHE A 41 -12.76 -4.94 -3.99
CA PHE A 41 -11.73 -3.91 -4.04
C PHE A 41 -12.33 -2.61 -4.54
N SER A 42 -12.29 -1.56 -3.71
CA SER A 42 -12.69 -0.21 -4.10
C SER A 42 -11.51 0.56 -4.71
N LEU A 43 -11.82 1.56 -5.53
CA LEU A 43 -10.85 2.53 -6.07
C LEU A 43 -10.00 3.22 -5.00
N LYS A 44 -10.46 3.25 -3.73
CA LYS A 44 -9.66 3.68 -2.57
C LYS A 44 -8.30 2.98 -2.50
N ALA A 45 -8.20 1.75 -3.00
CA ALA A 45 -6.95 0.99 -3.08
C ALA A 45 -5.82 1.82 -3.72
N ILE A 46 -6.12 2.60 -4.77
CA ILE A 46 -5.13 3.45 -5.46
C ILE A 46 -4.55 4.54 -4.54
N VAL A 47 -5.38 5.08 -3.65
CA VAL A 47 -5.05 6.26 -2.84
C VAL A 47 -4.35 5.88 -1.53
N LEU A 48 -4.61 4.67 -1.00
CA LEU A 48 -4.01 4.16 0.23
C LEU A 48 -2.46 4.19 0.24
N PRO A 49 -1.74 3.62 -0.74
CA PRO A 49 -0.27 3.65 -0.73
C PRO A 49 0.28 5.08 -0.93
N LEU A 50 -0.45 5.94 -1.65
CA LEU A 50 -0.06 7.33 -1.85
C LEU A 50 -0.01 8.11 -0.54
N SER A 51 -0.89 7.80 0.43
CA SER A 51 -0.82 8.38 1.77
C SER A 51 0.56 8.19 2.41
N GLY A 52 1.10 6.98 2.29
CA GLY A 52 2.44 6.64 2.78
C GLY A 52 3.56 7.35 2.04
N ILE A 53 3.48 7.30 0.71
CA ILE A 53 4.50 7.85 -0.19
C ILE A 53 4.60 9.37 0.00
N LEU A 54 3.46 10.06 0.02
CA LEU A 54 3.38 11.51 0.12
C LEU A 54 3.67 12.02 1.54
N PHE A 55 3.12 11.40 2.58
CA PHE A 55 3.13 12.02 3.92
C PHE A 55 4.06 11.36 4.94
N GLY A 56 4.41 10.08 4.78
CA GLY A 56 5.16 9.37 5.83
C GLY A 56 4.67 7.96 6.06
N PRO A 57 5.50 7.04 6.58
CA PRO A 57 4.99 5.78 7.13
C PRO A 57 3.97 6.05 8.24
N ALA A 58 4.31 6.89 9.23
CA ALA A 58 3.45 7.19 10.37
C ALA A 58 2.22 8.03 10.01
N ALA A 59 2.41 9.15 9.29
CA ALA A 59 1.29 9.99 8.86
C ALA A 59 0.37 9.23 7.89
N GLY A 60 0.93 8.48 6.95
CA GLY A 60 0.19 7.63 6.04
C GLY A 60 -0.62 6.55 6.77
N ALA A 61 -0.06 5.95 7.83
CA ALA A 61 -0.78 5.00 8.69
C ALA A 61 -2.04 5.61 9.30
N ILE A 62 -1.91 6.79 9.93
CA ILE A 62 -3.02 7.50 10.59
C ILE A 62 -4.10 7.89 9.57
N ILE A 63 -3.68 8.44 8.44
CA ILE A 63 -4.58 8.86 7.35
C ILE A 63 -5.35 7.65 6.80
N CYS A 64 -4.66 6.54 6.53
CA CYS A 64 -5.29 5.31 6.08
C CYS A 64 -6.18 4.68 7.16
N ALA A 65 -5.83 4.81 8.44
CA ALA A 65 -6.64 4.30 9.54
C ALA A 65 -7.98 5.02 9.59
N ILE A 66 -7.96 6.35 9.65
CA ILE A 66 -9.16 7.18 9.75
C ILE A 66 -10.02 7.04 8.49
N GLY A 67 -9.41 7.24 7.31
CA GLY A 67 -10.12 7.17 6.04
C GLY A 67 -10.64 5.77 5.72
N GLY A 68 -9.85 4.74 6.04
CA GLY A 68 -10.24 3.35 5.87
C GLY A 68 -11.39 2.96 6.81
N PHE A 69 -11.34 3.39 8.06
CA PHE A 69 -12.37 3.09 9.07
C PHE A 69 -13.71 3.77 8.76
N ILE A 70 -13.69 5.06 8.41
CA ILE A 70 -14.92 5.75 7.99
C ILE A 70 -15.40 5.18 6.65
N GLY A 71 -14.50 4.94 5.71
CA GLY A 71 -14.82 4.39 4.39
C GLY A 71 -15.51 3.02 4.45
N GLN A 72 -15.09 2.13 5.35
CA GLN A 72 -15.77 0.83 5.53
C GLN A 72 -17.15 0.97 6.17
N MET A 73 -17.42 2.02 6.96
CA MET A 73 -18.77 2.31 7.48
C MET A 73 -19.68 2.87 6.39
N LEU A 74 -19.15 3.71 5.49
CA LEU A 74 -19.90 4.25 4.34
C LEU A 74 -20.18 3.18 3.28
N ALA A 75 -19.23 2.26 3.07
CA ALA A 75 -19.32 1.18 2.09
C ALA A 75 -19.04 -0.19 2.73
N PRO A 76 -20.01 -0.77 3.48
CA PRO A 76 -19.83 -2.02 4.21
C PRO A 76 -19.45 -3.23 3.34
N HIS A 77 -19.84 -3.22 2.07
CA HIS A 77 -19.46 -4.25 1.08
C HIS A 77 -17.95 -4.30 0.80
N THR A 78 -17.19 -3.29 1.24
CA THR A 78 -15.72 -3.29 1.18
C THR A 78 -15.08 -3.88 2.45
N ALA A 79 -15.86 -4.15 3.49
CA ALA A 79 -15.44 -4.55 4.84
C ALA A 79 -15.47 -6.08 5.03
N TRP A 80 -14.84 -6.85 4.15
CA TRP A 80 -14.93 -8.31 4.15
C TRP A 80 -14.30 -8.99 5.38
N MET A 81 -13.41 -8.32 6.10
CA MET A 81 -12.88 -8.76 7.42
C MET A 81 -13.63 -8.10 8.59
N GLY A 82 -14.83 -7.59 8.36
CA GLY A 82 -15.59 -6.79 9.32
C GLY A 82 -14.83 -5.52 9.73
N ILE A 83 -14.90 -5.17 11.02
CA ILE A 83 -14.26 -3.97 11.58
C ILE A 83 -12.74 -3.99 11.37
N ALA A 84 -12.10 -5.16 11.26
CA ALA A 84 -10.65 -5.27 11.10
C ALA A 84 -10.13 -4.90 9.70
N THR A 85 -11.03 -4.62 8.73
CA THR A 85 -10.63 -4.39 7.33
C THR A 85 -9.76 -3.15 7.15
N PHE A 86 -10.03 -2.05 7.87
CA PHE A 86 -9.22 -0.82 7.76
C PHE A 86 -7.72 -1.02 8.09
N ILE A 87 -7.37 -2.06 8.86
CA ILE A 87 -5.97 -2.40 9.20
C ILE A 87 -5.17 -2.72 7.93
N THR A 88 -5.82 -3.27 6.89
CA THR A 88 -5.17 -3.47 5.58
C THR A 88 -4.71 -2.15 4.97
N GLY A 89 -5.48 -1.07 5.14
CA GLY A 89 -5.12 0.28 4.72
C GLY A 89 -3.93 0.83 5.51
N ILE A 90 -3.88 0.56 6.82
CA ILE A 90 -2.74 0.92 7.68
C ILE A 90 -1.45 0.28 7.15
N PHE A 91 -1.45 -1.04 6.91
CA PHE A 91 -0.29 -1.73 6.33
C PHE A 91 0.09 -1.14 4.98
N THR A 92 -0.88 -0.95 4.08
CA THR A 92 -0.61 -0.45 2.72
C THR A 92 0.09 0.91 2.76
N GLY A 93 -0.44 1.87 3.53
CA GLY A 93 0.14 3.20 3.66
C GLY A 93 1.49 3.18 4.38
N THR A 94 1.60 2.47 5.50
CA THR A 94 2.83 2.41 6.31
C THR A 94 4.01 1.86 5.50
N ILE A 95 3.79 0.72 4.84
CA ILE A 95 4.83 0.02 4.10
C ILE A 95 5.25 0.81 2.86
N ALA A 96 4.29 1.33 2.09
CA ALA A 96 4.61 2.18 0.94
C ALA A 96 5.42 3.41 1.35
N GLY A 97 5.13 3.98 2.53
CA GLY A 97 5.90 5.08 3.10
C GLY A 97 7.32 4.71 3.56
N PHE A 98 7.54 3.49 4.05
CA PHE A 98 8.89 3.02 4.41
C PHE A 98 9.74 2.75 3.16
N VAL A 99 9.17 2.05 2.18
CA VAL A 99 9.84 1.73 0.91
C VAL A 99 10.21 3.01 0.15
N SER A 100 9.29 3.98 0.07
CA SER A 100 9.57 5.26 -0.62
C SER A 100 10.68 6.09 0.03
N ARG A 101 10.99 5.85 1.31
CA ARG A 101 12.04 6.53 2.07
C ARG A 101 13.33 5.71 2.18
N GLY A 102 13.41 4.60 1.46
CA GLY A 102 14.60 3.77 1.40
C GLY A 102 14.76 2.79 2.56
N ASN A 103 13.72 2.60 3.39
CA ASN A 103 13.75 1.65 4.49
C ASN A 103 13.09 0.33 4.06
N TRP A 104 13.89 -0.57 3.49
CA TRP A 104 13.42 -1.91 3.09
C TRP A 104 13.42 -2.93 4.24
N LYS A 105 14.24 -2.71 5.27
CA LYS A 105 14.45 -3.70 6.35
C LYS A 105 13.18 -3.95 7.16
N ILE A 106 12.46 -2.88 7.52
CA ILE A 106 11.22 -2.99 8.30
C ILE A 106 10.13 -3.73 7.50
N PRO A 107 9.78 -3.30 6.27
CA PRO A 107 8.85 -4.05 5.41
C PRO A 107 9.26 -5.51 5.21
N LEU A 108 10.53 -5.78 4.93
CA LEU A 108 11.00 -7.14 4.70
C LEU A 108 10.85 -8.01 5.95
N GLY A 109 11.18 -7.49 7.14
CA GLY A 109 10.98 -8.20 8.40
C GLY A 109 9.52 -8.55 8.64
N ILE A 110 8.60 -7.62 8.40
CA ILE A 110 7.15 -7.86 8.53
C ILE A 110 6.68 -8.92 7.51
N LEU A 111 7.21 -8.89 6.28
CA LEU A 111 6.86 -9.87 5.25
C LEU A 111 7.32 -11.29 5.65
N ILE A 112 8.53 -11.41 6.22
CA ILE A 112 9.05 -12.67 6.76
C ILE A 112 8.13 -13.18 7.88
N ILE A 113 7.67 -12.30 8.78
CA ILE A 113 6.74 -12.66 9.85
C ILE A 113 5.44 -13.22 9.27
N PHE A 114 4.80 -12.54 8.32
CA PHE A 114 3.55 -13.04 7.71
C PHE A 114 3.75 -14.32 6.90
N THR A 115 4.91 -14.48 6.26
CA THR A 115 5.27 -15.74 5.59
C THR A 115 5.42 -16.87 6.61
N GLY A 116 6.06 -16.62 7.75
CA GLY A 116 6.15 -17.57 8.85
C GLY A 116 4.78 -17.95 9.40
N LEU A 117 3.94 -16.96 9.69
CA LEU A 117 2.56 -17.15 10.16
C LEU A 117 1.73 -17.98 9.18
N TRP A 118 1.83 -17.71 7.88
CA TRP A 118 1.17 -18.50 6.84
C TRP A 118 1.47 -20.00 6.95
N LEU A 119 2.74 -20.36 7.16
CA LEU A 119 3.20 -21.75 7.24
C LEU A 119 2.79 -22.47 8.54
N THR A 120 2.35 -21.73 9.55
CA THR A 120 1.79 -22.33 10.78
C THR A 120 0.43 -23.01 10.54
N HIS A 121 -0.33 -22.57 9.54
CA HIS A 121 -1.68 -23.08 9.27
C HIS A 121 -1.67 -24.25 8.26
N PRO A 122 -2.47 -25.32 8.46
CA PRO A 122 -2.52 -26.48 7.53
C PRO A 122 -2.79 -26.09 6.07
N ILE A 123 -3.84 -25.29 5.84
CA ILE A 123 -4.18 -24.77 4.50
C ILE A 123 -3.03 -23.99 3.88
N GLY A 124 -2.30 -23.21 4.68
CA GLY A 124 -1.16 -22.42 4.21
C GLY A 124 -0.02 -23.31 3.71
N ARG A 125 0.22 -24.45 4.37
CA ARG A 125 1.21 -25.45 3.93
C ARG A 125 0.79 -26.15 2.63
N GLU A 126 -0.48 -26.48 2.48
CA GLU A 126 -1.01 -27.05 1.22
C GLU A 126 -0.91 -26.05 0.06
N ALA A 127 -1.10 -24.77 0.33
CA ALA A 127 -1.04 -23.68 -0.64
C ALA A 127 0.32 -22.95 -0.64
N ILE A 128 1.44 -23.65 -0.41
CA ILE A 128 2.78 -23.02 -0.30
C ILE A 128 3.22 -22.26 -1.56
N ILE A 129 2.66 -22.60 -2.72
CA ILE A 129 2.95 -21.89 -3.97
C ILE A 129 2.51 -20.43 -3.92
N PHE A 130 1.46 -20.11 -3.16
CA PHE A 130 0.96 -18.75 -3.03
C PHE A 130 2.00 -17.80 -2.40
N PRO A 131 2.49 -18.02 -1.17
CA PRO A 131 3.55 -17.16 -0.60
C PRO A 131 4.85 -17.28 -1.41
N ALA A 132 5.18 -18.46 -1.96
CA ALA A 132 6.40 -18.64 -2.73
C ALA A 132 6.47 -17.73 -3.96
N VAL A 133 5.34 -17.44 -4.61
CA VAL A 133 5.29 -16.51 -5.76
C VAL A 133 4.94 -15.11 -5.31
N PHE A 134 3.81 -14.92 -4.62
CA PHE A 134 3.28 -13.58 -4.37
C PHE A 134 4.10 -12.83 -3.31
N TYR A 135 4.54 -13.50 -2.24
CA TYR A 135 5.37 -12.84 -1.21
C TYR A 135 6.81 -12.66 -1.68
N SER A 136 7.37 -13.58 -2.47
CA SER A 136 8.70 -13.37 -3.05
C SER A 136 8.74 -12.18 -4.01
N LEU A 137 7.70 -11.99 -4.84
CA LEU A 137 7.54 -10.78 -5.66
C LEU A 137 7.49 -9.53 -4.77
N GLY A 138 6.74 -9.57 -3.67
CA GLY A 138 6.74 -8.50 -2.67
C GLY A 138 8.13 -8.23 -2.08
N ALA A 139 8.90 -9.26 -1.74
CA ALA A 139 10.27 -9.12 -1.24
C ALA A 139 11.17 -8.43 -2.28
N VAL A 140 11.06 -8.83 -3.55
CA VAL A 140 11.80 -8.19 -4.66
C VAL A 140 11.42 -6.72 -4.77
N THR A 141 10.13 -6.37 -4.78
CA THR A 141 9.72 -4.96 -4.88
C THR A 141 10.09 -4.14 -3.65
N ILE A 142 10.09 -4.73 -2.45
CA ILE A 142 10.53 -4.09 -1.21
C ILE A 142 12.02 -3.77 -1.28
N ILE A 143 12.85 -4.72 -1.72
CA ILE A 143 14.31 -4.56 -1.80
C ILE A 143 14.65 -3.53 -2.87
N ILE A 144 14.15 -3.70 -4.10
CA ILE A 144 14.42 -2.76 -5.20
C ILE A 144 13.86 -1.37 -4.85
N GLY A 145 12.63 -1.31 -4.36
CA GLY A 145 12.00 -0.07 -3.92
C GLY A 145 12.78 0.61 -2.81
N GLY A 146 13.15 -0.09 -1.75
CA GLY A 146 13.87 0.53 -0.65
C GLY A 146 15.34 0.85 -0.96
N ILE A 147 15.93 0.32 -2.03
CA ILE A 147 17.26 0.77 -2.48
C ILE A 147 17.14 1.99 -3.39
N PHE A 148 16.18 2.00 -4.32
CA PHE A 148 16.17 2.98 -5.41
C PHE A 148 15.04 4.02 -5.36
N ALA A 149 13.91 3.74 -4.71
CA ALA A 149 12.72 4.59 -4.78
C ALA A 149 12.98 6.01 -4.26
N LYS A 150 13.68 6.16 -3.12
CA LYS A 150 14.02 7.49 -2.58
C LYS A 150 14.78 8.34 -3.61
N LYS A 151 15.82 7.77 -4.23
CA LYS A 151 16.63 8.43 -5.26
C LYS A 151 15.77 8.83 -6.46
N TRP A 152 14.91 7.92 -6.93
CA TRP A 152 14.06 8.16 -8.09
C TRP A 152 12.95 9.18 -7.83
N LEU A 153 12.38 9.19 -6.62
CA LEU A 153 11.36 10.15 -6.19
C LEU A 153 11.91 11.58 -6.08
N LEU A 154 13.14 11.71 -5.60
CA LEU A 154 13.85 13.00 -5.51
C LEU A 154 14.40 13.49 -6.87
N GLY A 155 14.53 12.60 -7.85
CA GLY A 155 15.05 12.93 -9.17
C GLY A 155 14.11 13.81 -10.02
N THR A 156 14.56 14.14 -11.23
CA THR A 156 13.77 14.92 -12.20
C THR A 156 13.00 14.04 -13.19
N ASN A 157 13.40 12.78 -13.36
CA ASN A 157 12.80 11.86 -14.32
C ASN A 157 11.43 11.34 -13.83
N ASN A 158 10.35 11.76 -14.49
CA ASN A 158 8.98 11.37 -14.13
C ASN A 158 8.68 9.88 -14.33
N VAL A 159 9.34 9.21 -15.29
CA VAL A 159 9.19 7.76 -15.48
C VAL A 159 9.73 7.01 -14.27
N LEU A 160 10.93 7.39 -13.80
CA LEU A 160 11.52 6.78 -12.60
C LEU A 160 10.70 7.06 -11.33
N LYS A 161 10.08 8.26 -11.22
CA LYS A 161 9.10 8.53 -10.16
C LYS A 161 7.91 7.57 -10.21
N GLY A 162 7.37 7.34 -11.41
CA GLY A 162 6.30 6.37 -11.62
C GLY A 162 6.68 4.97 -11.18
N VAL A 163 7.87 4.51 -11.59
CA VAL A 163 8.40 3.19 -11.18
C VAL A 163 8.58 3.12 -9.66
N ALA A 164 9.10 4.17 -9.02
CA ALA A 164 9.26 4.22 -7.57
C ALA A 164 7.92 4.17 -6.81
N ILE A 165 6.91 4.88 -7.29
CA ILE A 165 5.55 4.84 -6.74
C ILE A 165 4.95 3.45 -6.93
N TRP A 166 5.11 2.86 -8.11
CA TRP A 166 4.62 1.51 -8.39
C TRP A 166 5.26 0.48 -7.45
N LEU A 167 6.59 0.47 -7.32
CA LEU A 167 7.31 -0.45 -6.42
C LEU A 167 6.88 -0.29 -4.95
N SER A 168 6.76 0.97 -4.51
CA SER A 168 6.36 1.28 -3.13
C SER A 168 4.91 0.86 -2.86
N SER A 169 4.01 1.11 -3.81
CA SER A 169 2.60 0.74 -3.72
C SER A 169 2.41 -0.77 -3.74
N PHE A 170 3.08 -1.46 -4.66
CA PHE A 170 3.01 -2.91 -4.79
C PHE A 170 3.49 -3.60 -3.51
N SER A 171 4.62 -3.14 -2.97
CA SER A 171 5.15 -3.60 -1.68
C SER A 171 4.13 -3.41 -0.55
N GLY A 172 3.46 -2.25 -0.51
CA GLY A 172 2.40 -1.97 0.45
C GLY A 172 1.23 -2.94 0.34
N PHE A 173 0.76 -3.23 -0.87
CA PHE A 173 -0.34 -4.16 -1.09
C PHE A 173 0.02 -5.61 -0.74
N VAL A 174 1.22 -6.08 -1.10
CA VAL A 174 1.63 -7.46 -0.78
C VAL A 174 1.66 -7.68 0.73
N LEU A 175 2.21 -6.73 1.48
CA LEU A 175 2.25 -6.81 2.93
C LEU A 175 0.87 -6.68 3.59
N ALA A 176 0.03 -5.77 3.10
CA ALA A 176 -1.37 -5.68 3.55
C ALA A 176 -2.14 -6.98 3.27
N ALA A 177 -1.87 -7.60 2.13
CA ALA A 177 -2.40 -8.92 1.80
C ALA A 177 -1.80 -10.01 2.71
N GLY A 178 -0.54 -9.92 3.16
CA GLY A 178 0.01 -10.81 4.19
C GLY A 178 -0.86 -10.87 5.45
N TYR A 179 -1.21 -9.70 5.98
CA TYR A 179 -2.15 -9.57 7.10
C TYR A 179 -3.55 -10.11 6.75
N ALA A 180 -4.11 -9.66 5.64
CA ALA A 180 -5.48 -9.99 5.27
C ALA A 180 -5.65 -11.48 4.96
N ASN A 181 -4.66 -12.08 4.34
CA ASN A 181 -4.67 -13.47 3.95
C ASN A 181 -4.55 -14.39 5.16
N TYR A 182 -3.67 -14.05 6.13
CA TYR A 182 -3.56 -14.84 7.36
C TYR A 182 -4.81 -14.71 8.22
N ILE A 183 -5.19 -13.49 8.60
CA ILE A 183 -6.32 -13.28 9.53
C ILE A 183 -7.66 -13.56 8.83
N GLY A 184 -7.93 -12.89 7.72
CA GLY A 184 -9.22 -13.01 7.03
C GLY A 184 -9.33 -14.32 6.25
N GLY A 185 -8.32 -14.65 5.45
CA GLY A 185 -8.37 -15.80 4.56
C GLY A 185 -8.22 -17.15 5.27
N LEU A 186 -7.20 -17.30 6.13
CA LEU A 186 -6.91 -18.58 6.79
C LEU A 186 -7.66 -18.75 8.11
N LEU A 187 -7.66 -17.75 9.01
CA LEU A 187 -8.29 -17.90 10.32
C LEU A 187 -9.81 -17.71 10.31
N MET A 188 -10.32 -16.69 9.61
CA MET A 188 -11.75 -16.36 9.63
C MET A 188 -12.55 -17.16 8.59
N LEU A 189 -12.14 -17.12 7.32
CA LEU A 189 -12.90 -17.72 6.22
C LEU A 189 -12.48 -19.16 5.87
N GLN A 190 -11.32 -19.60 6.34
CA GLN A 190 -10.74 -20.92 6.04
C GLN A 190 -10.78 -21.26 4.54
N LEU A 191 -10.36 -20.31 3.70
CA LEU A 191 -10.42 -20.48 2.25
C LEU A 191 -9.62 -21.72 1.81
N PRO A 192 -10.19 -22.60 0.97
CA PRO A 192 -9.52 -23.84 0.59
C PRO A 192 -8.26 -23.57 -0.26
N ALA A 193 -7.30 -24.51 -0.21
CA ALA A 193 -6.02 -24.38 -0.91
C ALA A 193 -6.17 -24.13 -2.42
N THR A 194 -7.21 -24.68 -3.05
CA THR A 194 -7.52 -24.47 -4.47
C THR A 194 -7.77 -23.01 -4.83
N VAL A 195 -8.42 -22.24 -3.94
CA VAL A 195 -8.63 -20.80 -4.13
C VAL A 195 -7.29 -20.06 -4.10
N TRP A 196 -6.41 -20.41 -3.16
CA TRP A 196 -5.08 -19.81 -3.05
C TRP A 196 -4.18 -20.11 -4.25
N VAL A 197 -4.26 -21.33 -4.82
CA VAL A 197 -3.57 -21.66 -6.06
C VAL A 197 -4.04 -20.76 -7.20
N GLY A 198 -5.34 -20.54 -7.36
CA GLY A 198 -5.87 -19.60 -8.36
C GLY A 198 -5.41 -18.16 -8.12
N LEU A 199 -5.42 -17.72 -6.86
CA LEU A 199 -4.99 -16.37 -6.47
C LEU A 199 -3.49 -16.13 -6.66
N THR A 200 -2.67 -17.17 -6.81
CA THR A 200 -1.21 -17.07 -6.92
C THR A 200 -0.78 -16.18 -8.09
N PHE A 201 -1.47 -16.28 -9.22
CA PHE A 201 -1.18 -15.48 -10.42
C PHE A 201 -2.06 -14.24 -10.56
N LEU A 202 -3.30 -14.32 -10.08
CA LEU A 202 -4.22 -13.19 -10.14
C LEU A 202 -3.83 -12.06 -9.18
N SER A 203 -3.44 -12.40 -7.94
CA SER A 203 -3.11 -11.40 -6.91
C SER A 203 -1.98 -10.44 -7.34
N PRO A 204 -0.84 -10.92 -7.89
CA PRO A 204 0.17 -10.02 -8.45
C PRO A 204 -0.38 -9.07 -9.52
N ILE A 205 -1.23 -9.56 -10.43
CA ILE A 205 -1.79 -8.76 -11.52
C ILE A 205 -2.68 -7.66 -10.95
N GLU A 206 -3.62 -8.01 -10.06
CA GLU A 206 -4.50 -7.04 -9.40
C GLU A 206 -3.71 -5.97 -8.64
N ARG A 207 -2.71 -6.37 -7.85
CA ARG A 207 -1.87 -5.42 -7.10
C ARG A 207 -1.04 -4.53 -8.02
N SER A 208 -0.59 -5.06 -9.14
CA SER A 208 0.11 -4.28 -10.15
C SER A 208 -0.79 -3.22 -10.78
N VAL A 209 -2.04 -3.58 -11.13
CA VAL A 209 -3.01 -2.63 -11.71
C VAL A 209 -3.31 -1.47 -10.75
N PHE A 210 -3.58 -1.75 -9.47
CA PHE A 210 -3.79 -0.68 -8.49
C PHE A 210 -2.53 0.16 -8.25
N SER A 211 -1.35 -0.46 -8.28
CA SER A 211 -0.08 0.25 -8.15
C SER A 211 0.23 1.13 -9.37
N LEU A 212 -0.19 0.73 -10.56
CA LEU A 212 -0.12 1.55 -11.77
C LEU A 212 -1.07 2.74 -11.67
N GLY A 213 -2.30 2.52 -11.20
CA GLY A 213 -3.23 3.61 -10.87
C GLY A 213 -2.61 4.60 -9.87
N ALA A 214 -1.91 4.08 -8.85
CA ALA A 214 -1.22 4.91 -7.88
C ALA A 214 -0.08 5.72 -8.52
N ALA A 215 0.68 5.12 -9.43
CA ALA A 215 1.72 5.84 -10.18
C ALA A 215 1.15 6.97 -11.05
N ILE A 216 0.06 6.69 -11.79
CA ILE A 216 -0.60 7.66 -12.68
C ILE A 216 -1.09 8.89 -11.88
N ILE A 217 -1.70 8.67 -10.71
CA ILE A 217 -2.18 9.76 -9.85
C ILE A 217 -1.05 10.39 -9.03
N GLY A 218 -0.10 9.57 -8.58
CA GLY A 218 0.95 9.98 -7.65
C GLY A 218 2.00 10.90 -8.27
N ILE A 219 2.35 10.72 -9.55
CA ILE A 219 3.31 11.60 -10.26
C ILE A 219 2.83 13.06 -10.26
N PRO A 220 1.63 13.42 -10.77
CA PRO A 220 1.18 14.80 -10.80
C PRO A 220 1.01 15.38 -9.40
N LEU A 221 0.62 14.59 -8.40
CA LEU A 221 0.53 15.05 -7.01
C LEU A 221 1.92 15.36 -6.43
N LEU A 222 2.88 14.47 -6.61
CA LEU A 222 4.25 14.65 -6.12
C LEU A 222 4.93 15.87 -6.74
N VAL A 223 4.61 16.19 -8.01
CA VAL A 223 5.17 17.35 -8.72
C VAL A 223 4.35 18.63 -8.49
N GLY A 224 3.04 18.52 -8.35
CA GLY A 224 2.10 19.64 -8.30
C GLY A 224 1.90 20.22 -6.90
N LEU A 225 1.73 19.37 -5.89
CA LEU A 225 1.45 19.81 -4.51
C LEU A 225 2.54 20.74 -3.94
N PRO A 226 3.85 20.48 -4.14
CA PRO A 226 4.88 21.39 -3.65
C PRO A 226 4.82 22.79 -4.28
N LYS A 227 4.27 22.92 -5.50
CA LYS A 227 4.15 24.22 -6.19
C LYS A 227 3.10 25.13 -5.55
N ILE A 228 2.17 24.57 -4.78
CA ILE A 228 1.13 25.31 -4.06
C ILE A 228 1.38 25.34 -2.54
N GLY A 229 2.61 25.04 -2.10
CA GLY A 229 3.01 25.08 -0.69
C GLY A 229 2.64 23.83 0.12
N VAL A 230 2.21 22.74 -0.52
CA VAL A 230 1.92 21.46 0.14
C VAL A 230 3.11 20.52 -0.07
N PHE A 231 3.98 20.44 0.93
CA PHE A 231 5.24 19.69 0.84
C PHE A 231 5.04 18.19 1.08
N VAL A 232 5.22 17.40 0.03
CA VAL A 232 5.01 15.94 0.03
C VAL A 232 6.20 15.19 -0.55
N GLY A 233 6.32 13.91 -0.19
CA GLY A 233 7.33 12.99 -0.68
C GLY A 233 8.51 12.80 0.29
N PRO A 234 9.52 12.02 -0.13
CA PRO A 234 10.78 11.88 0.61
C PRO A 234 11.56 13.20 0.64
N LYS A 235 12.33 13.42 1.70
CA LYS A 235 13.26 14.55 1.81
C LYS A 235 14.70 14.12 1.51
N PRO A 236 15.57 15.03 1.01
CA PRO A 236 17.02 14.80 0.94
C PRO A 236 17.58 14.47 2.34
N GLU A 237 18.63 13.64 2.41
CA GLU A 237 19.37 13.43 3.67
C GLU A 237 20.20 14.68 4.01
N GLY A 238 20.12 15.15 5.25
CA GLY A 238 20.85 16.34 5.73
C GLY A 238 20.00 17.47 6.28
N GLU A 239 18.67 17.29 6.36
CA GLU A 239 17.69 18.20 6.99
C GLU A 239 16.81 17.46 8.01
#